data_AF-A0A4R4NSP0-F1
#
_entry.id   AF-A0A4R4NSP0-F1
#
_cell.length_a   1.000
_cell.length_b   1.000
_cell.length_c   1.000
_cell.angle_alpha   90.00
_cell.angle_beta   90.00
_cell.angle_gamma   90.00
#
_symmetry.space_group_name_H-M   'P 1'
#
loop_
_entity.id
_entity.type
_entity.pdbx_description
1 polymer ?
#
loop_
_entity_poly.entity_id
_entity_poly.type
_entity_poly.pdbx_seq_one_letter_code
_entity_poly.pdbx_strand_id
1 'polypeptide(L)'
;MDTPEEPPPADPGEPQASRLTTIVLIVSLVLVVLVAGVLGTVAVLMTRSPDTPLLGGAPPTRLSVPIHFAPVRETKPAPCPGDPAVLDAERTTCYLLEDGVTVGAVQKIEPVREKDGQYSVRIAIAPAFKERLVQLIDEQVPEQRQVAVVLAPEKPEVPKTVLAAPIVTQHMDGDSMSIAGYTKDEADVLVARLLGGTPSPAPTGPASSAPVPTGPASTGPTSTGPASSGVPSQPPSTGLPQTTQSGGTGTTQSGAARATDRRYASCEEAVAAGDGPYYRGRHAEYAWYTDVDRNGVACNSADLR
;
A
#
# COMPACT_ATOMS: atom_id res chain seq x y z
N MET A 1 36.64 -101.14 4.71
CA MET A 1 36.29 -100.47 3.44
C MET A 1 35.01 -99.76 3.80
N ASP A 2 35.15 -98.59 4.39
CA ASP A 2 34.05 -97.92 5.08
C ASP A 2 34.13 -96.44 4.70
N THR A 3 33.37 -96.09 3.68
CA THR A 3 33.19 -94.71 3.23
C THR A 3 32.15 -94.08 4.14
N PRO A 4 32.47 -92.99 4.88
CA PRO A 4 31.46 -92.28 5.65
C PRO A 4 30.38 -91.69 4.75
N GLU A 5 29.12 -91.90 5.11
CA GLU A 5 27.97 -91.46 4.33
C GLU A 5 27.81 -89.93 4.44
N GLU A 6 27.65 -89.26 3.29
CA GLU A 6 27.62 -87.80 3.19
C GLU A 6 26.20 -87.28 3.52
N PRO A 7 26.03 -86.29 4.40
CA PRO A 7 24.71 -85.83 4.83
C PRO A 7 23.99 -85.06 3.70
N PRO A 8 22.65 -85.16 3.58
CA PRO A 8 21.90 -84.54 2.51
C PRO A 8 21.94 -83.00 2.60
N PRO A 9 21.87 -82.29 1.46
CA PRO A 9 21.86 -80.83 1.44
C PRO A 9 20.62 -80.27 2.15
N ALA A 10 20.81 -79.21 2.92
CA ALA A 10 19.72 -78.52 3.60
C ALA A 10 18.81 -77.78 2.60
N ASP A 11 17.50 -77.89 2.81
CA ASP A 11 16.46 -77.23 2.02
C ASP A 11 16.57 -75.69 2.15
N PRO A 12 16.41 -74.88 1.08
CA PRO A 12 16.52 -73.42 1.17
C PRO A 12 15.34 -72.83 1.94
N GLY A 13 15.54 -72.59 3.24
CA GLY A 13 14.53 -71.97 4.10
C GLY A 13 14.05 -70.63 3.52
N GLU A 14 12.73 -70.46 3.45
CA GLU A 14 12.10 -69.24 2.93
C GLU A 14 12.62 -67.98 3.66
N PRO A 15 12.85 -66.87 2.95
CA PRO A 15 13.41 -65.67 3.55
C PRO A 15 12.41 -65.01 4.50
N GLN A 16 12.47 -65.36 5.77
CA GLN A 16 11.74 -64.63 6.82
C GLN A 16 12.33 -63.22 6.96
N ALA A 17 11.69 -62.25 6.28
CA ALA A 17 11.92 -60.84 6.52
C ALA A 17 11.72 -60.57 8.02
N SER A 18 12.83 -60.25 8.71
CA SER A 18 12.80 -60.05 10.15
C SER A 18 11.74 -59.01 10.51
N ARG A 19 10.90 -59.31 11.51
CA ARG A 19 9.78 -58.43 11.91
C ARG A 19 10.24 -57.00 12.22
N LEU A 20 11.49 -56.86 12.68
CA LEU A 20 12.17 -55.57 12.86
C LEU A 20 12.26 -54.75 11.56
N THR A 21 12.68 -55.36 10.45
CA THR A 21 12.76 -54.69 9.14
C THR A 21 11.39 -54.24 8.65
N THR A 22 10.36 -55.08 8.82
CA THR A 22 8.98 -54.73 8.47
C THR A 22 8.46 -53.57 9.32
N ILE A 23 8.73 -53.57 10.64
CA ILE A 23 8.36 -52.47 11.54
C ILE A 23 9.08 -51.18 11.13
N VAL A 24 10.39 -51.23 10.86
CA VAL A 24 11.16 -50.06 10.41
C VAL A 24 10.61 -49.51 9.10
N LEU A 25 10.30 -50.35 8.11
CA LEU A 25 9.70 -49.91 6.85
C LEU A 25 8.31 -49.26 7.04
N ILE A 26 7.46 -49.82 7.91
CA ILE A 26 6.15 -49.23 8.24
C ILE A 26 6.33 -47.87 8.93
N VAL A 27 7.23 -47.77 9.92
CA VAL A 27 7.50 -46.50 10.64
C VAL A 27 8.08 -45.46 9.69
N SER A 28 9.02 -45.82 8.82
CA SER A 28 9.57 -44.93 7.78
C SER A 28 8.49 -44.46 6.81
N LEU A 29 7.60 -45.34 6.35
CA LEU A 29 6.52 -44.98 5.44
C LEU A 29 5.51 -44.04 6.12
N VAL A 30 5.12 -44.30 7.37
CA VAL A 30 4.26 -43.39 8.16
C VAL A 30 4.93 -42.04 8.35
N LEU A 31 6.22 -41.99 8.67
CA LEU A 31 6.97 -40.73 8.80
C LEU A 31 6.98 -39.94 7.48
N VAL A 32 7.23 -40.60 6.34
CA VAL A 32 7.22 -39.96 5.02
C VAL A 32 5.83 -39.43 4.68
N VAL A 33 4.76 -40.18 4.95
CA VAL A 33 3.38 -39.71 4.72
C VAL A 33 3.02 -38.52 5.61
N LEU A 34 3.44 -38.52 6.88
CA LEU A 34 3.23 -37.38 7.78
C LEU A 34 4.00 -36.14 7.31
N VAL A 35 5.29 -36.28 6.97
CA VAL A 35 6.11 -35.16 6.48
C VAL A 35 5.56 -34.61 5.15
N ALA A 36 5.21 -35.49 4.20
CA ALA A 36 4.62 -35.06 2.93
C ALA A 36 3.25 -34.40 3.11
N GLY A 37 2.42 -34.90 4.03
CA GLY A 37 1.12 -34.30 4.38
C GLY A 37 1.27 -32.90 4.99
N VAL A 38 2.22 -32.71 5.91
CA VAL A 38 2.52 -31.40 6.51
C VAL A 38 3.10 -30.43 5.47
N LEU A 39 4.01 -30.89 4.60
CA LEU A 39 4.53 -30.05 3.51
C LEU A 39 3.43 -29.66 2.51
N GLY A 40 2.49 -30.56 2.22
CA GLY A 40 1.33 -30.28 1.38
C GLY A 40 0.40 -29.22 1.98
N THR A 41 0.10 -29.28 3.28
CA THR A 41 -0.73 -28.24 3.92
C THR A 41 0.00 -26.89 4.04
N VAL A 42 1.32 -26.90 4.26
CA VAL A 42 2.14 -25.67 4.22
C VAL A 42 2.14 -25.04 2.82
N ALA A 43 2.23 -25.82 1.74
CA ALA A 43 2.14 -25.32 0.37
C ALA A 43 0.75 -24.70 0.03
N VAL A 44 -0.33 -25.29 0.57
CA VAL A 44 -1.70 -24.75 0.42
C VAL A 44 -1.91 -23.49 1.28
N LEU A 45 -1.24 -23.37 2.43
CA LEU A 45 -1.23 -22.15 3.24
C LEU A 45 -0.44 -21.02 2.57
N MET A 46 0.75 -21.32 2.05
CA MET A 46 1.60 -20.41 1.27
C MET A 46 0.87 -19.79 0.07
N THR A 47 -0.02 -20.54 -0.58
CA THR A 47 -0.78 -20.06 -1.75
C THR A 47 -2.07 -19.32 -1.40
N ARG A 48 -2.59 -19.45 -0.17
CA ARG A 48 -3.78 -18.71 0.29
C ARG A 48 -3.45 -17.46 1.10
N SER A 49 -2.33 -17.45 1.82
CA SER A 49 -1.97 -16.41 2.77
C SER A 49 -0.44 -16.13 2.75
N PRO A 50 0.08 -15.46 1.70
CA PRO A 50 1.50 -15.11 1.62
C PRO A 50 1.94 -14.14 2.74
N ASP A 51 1.00 -13.40 3.33
CA ASP A 51 1.25 -12.43 4.41
C ASP A 51 1.28 -13.06 5.83
N THR A 52 1.12 -14.39 5.97
CA THR A 52 1.25 -15.07 7.29
C THR A 52 2.70 -15.50 7.56
N PRO A 53 3.40 -14.92 8.55
CA PRO A 53 4.77 -15.35 8.87
C PRO A 53 4.78 -16.76 9.47
N LEU A 54 5.55 -17.67 8.86
CA LEU A 54 5.73 -19.06 9.31
C LEU A 54 6.19 -19.23 10.77
N LEU A 55 6.69 -18.15 11.39
CA LEU A 55 7.35 -18.16 12.71
C LEU A 55 6.59 -17.37 13.79
N GLY A 56 5.29 -17.12 13.59
CA GLY A 56 4.40 -16.66 14.67
C GLY A 56 4.44 -15.16 15.00
N GLY A 57 4.86 -14.32 14.06
CA GLY A 57 4.67 -12.87 14.16
C GLY A 57 3.20 -12.46 13.98
N ALA A 58 2.81 -11.30 14.52
CA ALA A 58 1.52 -10.71 14.20
C ALA A 58 1.45 -10.35 12.69
N PRO A 59 0.33 -10.56 12.00
CA PRO A 59 0.22 -10.21 10.59
C PRO A 59 0.35 -8.68 10.40
N PRO A 60 0.96 -8.20 9.30
CA PRO A 60 1.03 -6.78 9.00
C PRO A 60 -0.35 -6.13 8.85
N THR A 61 -0.54 -4.96 9.45
CA THR A 61 -1.74 -4.14 9.31
C THR A 61 -1.68 -3.37 8.00
N ARG A 62 -2.63 -3.61 7.08
CA ARG A 62 -2.81 -2.78 5.88
C ARG A 62 -3.18 -1.34 6.29
N LEU A 63 -2.57 -0.36 5.63
CA LEU A 63 -2.96 1.04 5.78
C LEU A 63 -4.14 1.35 4.86
N SER A 64 -5.11 2.12 5.36
CA SER A 64 -6.20 2.66 4.54
C SER A 64 -5.77 3.88 3.72
N VAL A 65 -4.71 4.56 4.16
CA VAL A 65 -4.00 5.57 3.38
C VAL A 65 -2.53 5.15 3.32
N PRO A 66 -2.05 4.62 2.19
CA PRO A 66 -0.64 4.30 2.00
C PRO A 66 0.27 5.51 2.22
N ILE A 67 1.47 5.25 2.74
CA ILE A 67 2.50 6.27 2.94
C ILE A 67 3.55 6.11 1.85
N HIS A 68 3.81 7.16 1.10
CA HIS A 68 4.83 7.18 0.06
C HIS A 68 6.02 8.02 0.52
N PHE A 69 7.21 7.43 0.49
CA PHE A 69 8.47 8.05 0.85
C PHE A 69 9.24 8.38 -0.42
N ALA A 70 9.50 9.65 -0.68
CA ALA A 70 10.13 10.10 -1.92
C ALA A 70 11.23 11.13 -1.66
N PRO A 71 12.40 11.05 -2.32
CA PRO A 71 13.39 12.12 -2.31
C PRO A 71 12.79 13.40 -2.88
N VAL A 72 13.09 14.54 -2.26
CA VAL A 72 12.69 15.86 -2.77
C VAL A 72 13.73 16.33 -3.78
N ARG A 73 13.28 16.73 -4.97
CA ARG A 73 14.11 17.40 -5.99
C ARG A 73 14.24 18.88 -5.69
N GLU A 74 13.10 19.50 -5.41
CA GLU A 74 12.93 20.95 -5.37
C GLU A 74 11.69 21.29 -4.52
N THR A 75 11.75 22.42 -3.83
CA THR A 75 10.59 22.99 -3.13
C THR A 75 10.25 24.35 -3.72
N LYS A 76 8.96 24.62 -3.90
CA LYS A 76 8.43 25.88 -4.47
C LYS A 76 7.25 26.37 -3.65
N PRO A 77 7.07 27.70 -3.47
CA PRO A 77 5.81 28.23 -2.95
C PRO A 77 4.62 27.81 -3.83
N ALA A 78 3.47 27.59 -3.23
CA ALA A 78 2.22 27.36 -3.95
C ALA A 78 1.85 28.56 -4.87
N PRO A 79 1.18 28.35 -6.01
CA PRO A 79 0.56 27.10 -6.48
C PRO A 79 1.53 26.13 -7.17
N CYS A 80 1.21 24.83 -7.14
CA CYS A 80 2.08 23.79 -7.69
C CYS A 80 2.05 23.78 -9.23
N PRO A 81 3.19 23.50 -9.90
CA PRO A 81 3.30 23.53 -11.37
C PRO A 81 2.63 22.35 -12.10
N GLY A 82 1.96 21.45 -11.39
CA GLY A 82 1.43 20.18 -11.90
C GLY A 82 2.19 18.97 -11.35
N ASP A 83 1.78 17.76 -11.74
CA ASP A 83 2.48 16.52 -11.37
C ASP A 83 3.95 16.53 -11.85
N PRO A 84 4.90 15.96 -11.08
CA PRO A 84 4.73 15.22 -9.82
C PRO A 84 4.79 16.09 -8.55
N ALA A 85 4.48 17.39 -8.61
CA ALA A 85 4.56 18.25 -7.43
C ALA A 85 3.38 18.02 -6.45
N VAL A 86 3.69 17.66 -5.21
CA VAL A 86 2.72 17.43 -4.14
C VAL A 86 2.71 18.59 -3.14
N LEU A 87 1.52 19.01 -2.73
CA LEU A 87 1.32 20.10 -1.77
C LEU A 87 1.42 19.60 -0.32
N ASP A 88 1.93 20.44 0.57
CA ASP A 88 1.88 20.27 2.03
C ASP A 88 0.45 20.35 2.63
N ALA A 89 0.32 19.94 3.89
CA ALA A 89 -0.94 20.01 4.62
C ALA A 89 -1.40 21.47 4.85
N GLU A 90 -0.44 22.38 5.01
CA GLU A 90 -0.62 23.81 5.25
C GLU A 90 -1.00 24.59 3.97
N ARG A 91 -0.83 23.96 2.79
CA ARG A 91 -1.09 24.52 1.46
C ARG A 91 -0.19 25.70 1.09
N THR A 92 1.04 25.72 1.59
CA THR A 92 2.04 26.76 1.36
C THR A 92 3.14 26.34 0.39
N THR A 93 3.53 25.06 0.39
CA THR A 93 4.76 24.56 -0.23
C THR A 93 4.49 23.34 -1.07
N CYS A 94 4.94 23.40 -2.32
CA CYS A 94 4.90 22.32 -3.30
C CYS A 94 6.27 21.63 -3.34
N TYR A 95 6.27 20.32 -3.14
CA TYR A 95 7.45 19.47 -3.19
C TYR A 95 7.45 18.72 -4.51
N LEU A 96 8.47 18.94 -5.34
CA LEU A 96 8.70 18.17 -6.55
C LEU A 96 9.46 16.90 -6.16
N LEU A 97 8.82 15.74 -6.35
CA LEU A 97 9.30 14.46 -5.82
C LEU A 97 9.97 13.60 -6.89
N GLU A 98 10.90 12.74 -6.48
CA GLU A 98 11.44 11.64 -7.31
C GLU A 98 10.64 10.35 -7.10
N ASP A 99 11.01 9.30 -7.84
CA ASP A 99 10.51 7.96 -7.56
C ASP A 99 10.88 7.53 -6.14
N GLY A 100 9.98 6.77 -5.52
CA GLY A 100 10.01 6.51 -4.08
C GLY A 100 9.31 5.22 -3.68
N VAL A 101 9.30 4.93 -2.39
CA VAL A 101 8.79 3.68 -1.82
C VAL A 101 7.40 3.90 -1.21
N THR A 102 6.38 3.25 -1.76
CA THR A 102 5.04 3.21 -1.17
C THR A 102 4.91 2.06 -0.18
N VAL A 103 4.63 2.38 1.08
CA VAL A 103 4.33 1.45 2.17
C VAL A 103 2.81 1.36 2.33
N GLY A 104 2.24 0.22 1.90
CA GLY A 104 0.81 -0.10 2.05
C GLY A 104 0.47 -0.93 3.29
N ALA A 105 1.47 -1.38 4.06
CA ALA A 105 1.27 -2.13 5.29
C ALA A 105 2.38 -1.86 6.32
N VAL A 106 2.01 -1.87 7.59
CA VAL A 106 2.90 -1.62 8.74
C VAL A 106 2.77 -2.75 9.75
N GLN A 107 3.86 -3.06 10.46
CA GLN A 107 3.84 -4.05 11.52
C GLN A 107 3.12 -3.53 12.77
N LYS A 108 3.24 -2.23 13.04
CA LYS A 108 2.57 -1.50 14.11
C LYS A 108 2.61 0.00 13.80
N ILE A 109 1.61 0.75 14.25
CA ILE A 109 1.63 2.21 14.26
C ILE A 109 1.03 2.70 15.57
N GLU A 110 1.71 3.61 16.26
CA GLU A 110 1.25 4.14 17.55
C GLU A 110 1.77 5.56 17.84
N PRO A 111 1.01 6.37 18.60
CA PRO A 111 1.47 7.65 19.11
C PRO A 111 2.36 7.43 20.34
N VAL A 112 3.57 7.97 20.30
CA VAL A 112 4.57 7.88 21.37
C VAL A 112 4.80 9.27 21.94
N ARG A 113 4.77 9.39 23.27
CA ARG A 113 5.10 10.65 23.95
C ARG A 113 6.62 10.80 24.04
N GLU A 114 7.13 11.90 23.50
CA GLU A 114 8.55 12.26 23.55
C GLU A 114 8.93 12.92 24.88
N LYS A 115 10.25 13.03 25.13
CA LYS A 115 10.80 13.55 26.40
C LYS A 115 10.52 15.04 26.63
N ASP A 116 10.33 15.80 25.55
CA ASP A 116 9.94 17.21 25.55
C ASP A 116 8.44 17.43 25.84
N GLY A 117 7.65 16.35 25.88
CA GLY A 117 6.21 16.38 26.09
C GLY A 117 5.37 16.42 24.80
N GLN A 118 6.00 16.56 23.63
CA GLN A 118 5.35 16.39 22.33
C GLN A 118 5.04 14.91 22.07
N TYR A 119 4.35 14.63 20.97
CA TYR A 119 4.12 13.29 20.46
C TYR A 119 4.81 13.10 19.11
N SER A 120 5.27 11.87 18.89
CA SER A 120 5.68 11.36 17.60
C SER A 120 4.78 10.18 17.20
N VAL A 121 4.52 10.02 15.91
CA VAL A 121 3.86 8.81 15.39
C VAL A 121 4.95 7.82 15.00
N ARG A 122 5.08 6.73 15.78
CA ARG A 122 6.03 5.65 15.52
C ARG A 122 5.39 4.63 14.59
N ILE A 123 6.06 4.37 13.47
CA ILE A 123 5.62 3.47 12.40
C ILE A 123 6.65 2.35 12.29
N ALA A 124 6.29 1.14 12.71
CA ALA A 124 7.08 -0.06 12.47
C ALA A 124 6.75 -0.60 11.07
N ILE A 125 7.73 -0.64 10.18
CA ILE A 125 7.57 -0.95 8.77
C ILE A 125 7.41 -2.47 8.59
N ALA A 126 6.46 -2.90 7.76
CA ALA A 126 6.29 -4.33 7.50
C ALA A 126 7.50 -4.89 6.71
N PRO A 127 7.96 -6.13 6.98
CA PRO A 127 9.18 -6.68 6.39
C PRO A 127 9.28 -6.55 4.85
N ALA A 128 8.17 -6.75 4.14
CA ALA A 128 8.09 -6.67 2.68
C ALA A 128 8.46 -5.28 2.08
N PHE A 129 8.52 -4.23 2.89
CA PHE A 129 8.90 -2.88 2.47
C PHE A 129 10.22 -2.41 3.09
N LYS A 130 10.74 -3.10 4.11
CA LYS A 130 11.89 -2.64 4.92
C LYS A 130 13.13 -2.41 4.05
N GLU A 131 13.56 -3.41 3.28
CA GLU A 131 14.80 -3.37 2.49
C GLU A 131 14.80 -2.20 1.50
N ARG A 132 13.67 -1.99 0.79
CA ARG A 132 13.49 -0.89 -0.15
C ARG A 132 13.53 0.49 0.53
N LEU A 133 12.93 0.62 1.71
CA LEU A 133 12.95 1.88 2.45
C LEU A 133 14.34 2.17 3.06
N VAL A 134 15.02 1.16 3.61
CA VAL A 134 16.39 1.29 4.13
C VAL A 134 17.32 1.76 3.02
N GLN A 135 17.29 1.12 1.85
CA GLN A 135 18.07 1.55 0.69
C GLN A 135 17.78 3.02 0.32
N LEU A 136 16.50 3.39 0.21
CA LEU A 136 16.11 4.76 -0.14
C LEU A 136 16.69 5.81 0.84
N ILE A 137 16.59 5.54 2.13
CA ILE A 137 17.10 6.43 3.19
C ILE A 137 18.63 6.48 3.17
N ASP A 138 19.31 5.33 3.09
CA ASP A 138 20.77 5.24 3.09
C ASP A 138 21.41 5.95 1.90
N GLU A 139 20.75 5.93 0.73
CA GLU A 139 21.15 6.70 -0.45
C GLU A 139 21.03 8.24 -0.25
N GLN A 140 20.16 8.72 0.65
CA GLN A 140 19.99 10.15 0.91
C GLN A 140 20.98 10.71 1.96
N VAL A 141 21.57 9.86 2.81
CA VAL A 141 22.47 10.28 3.90
C VAL A 141 23.70 11.08 3.41
N PRO A 142 24.46 10.65 2.37
CA PRO A 142 25.70 11.32 1.98
C PRO A 142 25.48 12.76 1.50
N GLU A 143 24.36 13.02 0.86
CA GLU A 143 23.97 14.33 0.32
C GLU A 143 23.06 15.12 1.26
N GLN A 144 22.68 14.55 2.41
CA GLN A 144 21.72 15.11 3.36
C GLN A 144 20.44 15.61 2.68
N ARG A 145 19.85 14.76 1.84
CA ARG A 145 18.64 15.12 1.07
C ARG A 145 17.38 15.04 1.94
N GLN A 146 16.38 15.83 1.57
CA GLN A 146 15.05 15.74 2.16
C GLN A 146 14.31 14.53 1.59
N VAL A 147 13.62 13.78 2.46
CA VAL A 147 12.67 12.73 2.05
C VAL A 147 11.27 13.15 2.48
N ALA A 148 10.39 13.36 1.52
CA ALA A 148 8.99 13.67 1.76
C ALA A 148 8.25 12.41 2.25
N VAL A 149 7.51 12.58 3.35
CA VAL A 149 6.55 11.61 3.86
C VAL A 149 5.17 12.03 3.37
N VAL A 150 4.63 11.29 2.42
CA VAL A 150 3.44 11.67 1.67
C VAL A 150 2.28 10.71 1.98
N LEU A 151 1.12 11.26 2.36
CA LEU A 151 -0.12 10.50 2.31
C LEU A 151 -0.53 10.33 0.85
N ALA A 152 -0.61 9.09 0.39
CA ALA A 152 -0.95 8.75 -0.99
C ALA A 152 -2.18 7.82 -1.01
N PRO A 153 -3.41 8.38 -0.91
CA PRO A 153 -4.63 7.60 -1.03
C PRO A 153 -4.72 6.88 -2.38
N GLU A 154 -5.27 5.67 -2.41
CA GLU A 154 -5.47 4.91 -3.66
C GLU A 154 -6.56 5.49 -4.57
N LYS A 155 -7.42 6.37 -4.03
CA LYS A 155 -8.48 7.04 -4.77
C LYS A 155 -7.92 8.28 -5.49
N PRO A 156 -7.94 8.34 -6.84
CA PRO A 156 -7.33 9.45 -7.59
C PRO A 156 -8.03 10.80 -7.37
N GLU A 157 -9.27 10.79 -6.87
CA GLU A 157 -10.03 12.00 -6.52
C GLU A 157 -9.51 12.68 -5.23
N VAL A 158 -8.76 11.97 -4.39
CA VAL A 158 -8.20 12.52 -3.15
C VAL A 158 -6.75 12.91 -3.40
N PRO A 159 -6.39 14.20 -3.31
CA PRO A 159 -5.02 14.63 -3.59
C PRO A 159 -4.03 14.01 -2.59
N LYS A 160 -2.82 13.72 -3.09
CA LYS A 160 -1.68 13.39 -2.22
C LYS A 160 -1.35 14.61 -1.34
N THR A 161 -0.78 14.38 -0.16
CA THR A 161 -0.40 15.47 0.75
C THR A 161 0.91 15.16 1.45
N VAL A 162 1.87 16.09 1.41
CA VAL A 162 3.11 15.98 2.19
C VAL A 162 2.80 16.29 3.66
N LEU A 163 3.15 15.38 4.57
CA LEU A 163 3.05 15.60 6.02
C LEU A 163 4.30 16.22 6.61
N ALA A 164 5.46 15.81 6.08
CA ALA A 164 6.77 16.26 6.53
C ALA A 164 7.79 16.01 5.41
N ALA A 165 8.84 16.82 5.37
CA ALA A 165 10.00 16.61 4.49
C ALA A 165 11.31 16.74 5.31
N PRO A 166 11.57 15.85 6.29
CA PRO A 166 12.79 15.89 7.08
C PRO A 166 14.04 15.69 6.22
N ILE A 167 15.12 16.34 6.64
CA ILE A 167 16.47 16.10 6.12
C ILE A 167 16.99 14.79 6.72
N VAL A 168 17.40 13.86 5.86
CA VAL A 168 18.01 12.60 6.27
C VAL A 168 19.47 12.85 6.64
N THR A 169 19.85 12.58 7.89
CA THR A 169 21.22 12.76 8.40
C THR A 169 21.83 11.46 8.95
N GLN A 170 21.07 10.36 8.97
CA GLN A 170 21.45 9.09 9.58
C GLN A 170 20.88 7.93 8.76
N HIS A 171 21.61 6.81 8.76
CA HIS A 171 21.22 5.55 8.13
C HIS A 171 20.02 4.90 8.84
N MET A 172 19.28 4.04 8.14
CA MET A 172 18.10 3.37 8.70
C MET A 172 18.45 2.02 9.35
N ASP A 173 19.04 2.07 10.54
CA ASP A 173 19.42 0.87 11.31
C ASP A 173 18.21 0.08 11.87
N GLY A 174 17.02 0.68 11.90
CA GLY A 174 15.83 0.17 12.57
C GLY A 174 14.81 -0.55 11.69
N ASP A 175 13.79 -1.14 12.31
CA ASP A 175 12.53 -1.59 11.68
C ASP A 175 11.43 -0.51 11.74
N SER A 176 11.73 0.65 12.31
CA SER A 176 10.75 1.68 12.66
C SER A 176 11.25 3.08 12.40
N MET A 177 10.36 3.97 11.99
CA MET A 177 10.59 5.41 11.92
C MET A 177 9.61 6.17 12.83
N SER A 178 9.92 7.42 13.17
CA SER A 178 9.01 8.32 13.88
C SER A 178 8.86 9.64 13.14
N ILE A 179 7.63 10.15 13.10
CA ILE A 179 7.32 11.51 12.62
C ILE A 179 6.98 12.33 13.87
N ALA A 180 7.83 13.29 14.23
CA ALA A 180 7.72 14.08 15.46
C ALA A 180 7.05 15.44 15.24
N GLY A 181 6.70 16.12 16.34
CA GLY A 181 6.17 17.49 16.32
C GLY A 181 4.65 17.60 16.41
N TYR A 182 3.96 16.53 16.83
CA TYR A 182 2.51 16.52 17.00
C TYR A 182 2.10 16.76 18.46
N THR A 183 0.94 17.38 18.66
CA THR A 183 0.19 17.21 19.91
C THR A 183 -0.38 15.79 20.01
N LYS A 184 -0.88 15.42 21.20
CA LYS A 184 -1.52 14.11 21.42
C LYS A 184 -2.66 13.87 20.43
N ASP A 185 -3.57 14.83 20.31
CA ASP A 185 -4.79 14.69 19.52
C ASP A 185 -4.48 14.61 18.02
N GLU A 186 -3.48 15.37 17.53
CA GLU A 186 -3.02 15.29 16.15
C GLU A 186 -2.38 13.94 15.83
N ALA A 187 -1.56 13.41 16.75
CA ALA A 187 -0.97 12.07 16.61
C ALA A 187 -2.05 10.98 16.58
N ASP A 188 -3.02 11.02 17.51
CA ASP A 188 -4.17 10.11 17.55
C ASP A 188 -5.01 10.19 16.25
N VAL A 189 -5.25 11.40 15.72
CA VAL A 189 -5.95 11.63 14.45
C VAL A 189 -5.18 11.10 13.24
N LEU A 190 -3.86 11.28 13.21
CA LEU A 190 -3.00 10.78 12.12
C LEU A 190 -2.97 9.24 12.11
N VAL A 191 -2.81 8.61 13.28
CA VAL A 191 -2.87 7.15 13.43
C VAL A 191 -4.23 6.61 12.99
N ALA A 192 -5.33 7.23 13.41
CA ALA A 192 -6.67 6.86 13.00
C ALA A 192 -6.85 6.95 11.48
N ARG A 193 -6.43 8.07 10.87
CA ARG A 193 -6.49 8.29 9.40
C ARG A 193 -5.72 7.22 8.63
N LEU A 194 -4.50 6.89 9.06
CA LEU A 194 -3.64 5.89 8.41
C LEU A 194 -4.24 4.48 8.48
N LEU A 195 -4.87 4.13 9.60
CA LEU A 195 -5.56 2.85 9.78
C LEU A 195 -6.97 2.81 9.17
N GLY A 196 -7.56 3.95 8.82
CA GLY A 196 -8.94 4.06 8.33
C GLY A 196 -10.00 4.09 9.43
N GLY A 197 -9.59 4.25 10.69
CA GLY A 197 -10.51 4.51 11.78
C GLY A 197 -10.92 5.98 11.80
N THR A 198 -12.17 6.27 12.17
CA THR A 198 -12.49 7.58 12.73
C THR A 198 -11.80 7.72 14.08
N PRO A 199 -11.16 8.86 14.40
CA PRO A 199 -10.57 9.07 15.71
C PRO A 199 -11.66 8.99 16.77
N SER A 200 -11.64 7.91 17.55
CA SER A 200 -12.53 7.76 18.70
C SER A 200 -11.94 8.59 19.83
N PRO A 201 -12.61 9.66 20.31
CA PRO A 201 -12.13 10.35 21.49
C PRO A 201 -12.13 9.35 22.65
N ALA A 202 -10.96 9.14 23.25
CA ALA A 202 -10.87 8.32 24.45
C ALA A 202 -11.82 8.91 25.53
N PRO A 203 -12.56 8.08 26.28
CA PRO A 203 -13.50 8.59 27.28
C PRO A 203 -12.75 9.12 28.49
N THR A 204 -12.29 10.37 28.41
CA THR A 204 -11.80 11.14 29.55
C THR A 204 -13.00 11.51 30.43
N GLY A 205 -13.50 10.55 31.19
CA GLY A 205 -14.62 10.76 32.10
C GLY A 205 -14.19 11.49 33.37
N PRO A 206 -14.90 12.57 33.76
CA PRO A 206 -15.02 12.97 35.14
C PRO A 206 -16.38 12.51 35.68
N ALA A 207 -16.39 11.81 36.81
CA ALA A 207 -17.61 11.65 37.58
C ALA A 207 -17.96 12.98 38.26
N SER A 208 -19.18 13.51 38.05
CA SER A 208 -19.93 14.15 39.14
C SER A 208 -21.40 14.49 38.81
N SER A 209 -22.27 14.22 39.78
CA SER A 209 -23.60 14.81 40.08
C SER A 209 -24.71 14.91 39.01
N ALA A 210 -25.86 14.29 39.32
CA ALA A 210 -27.17 14.72 38.82
C ALA A 210 -27.64 16.03 39.50
N PRO A 211 -28.70 16.72 39.03
CA PRO A 211 -30.06 16.33 39.45
C PRO A 211 -31.22 16.49 38.42
N VAL A 212 -32.17 15.53 38.48
CA VAL A 212 -33.66 15.58 38.58
C VAL A 212 -34.48 16.70 37.82
N PRO A 213 -35.67 16.38 37.23
CA PRO A 213 -36.34 17.23 36.22
C PRO A 213 -37.68 17.89 36.64
N THR A 214 -38.18 18.83 35.81
CA THR A 214 -39.60 19.28 35.80
C THR A 214 -40.03 19.85 34.43
N GLY A 215 -41.22 19.47 33.92
CA GLY A 215 -41.93 20.17 32.81
C GLY A 215 -42.99 21.16 33.34
N PRO A 216 -44.10 21.50 32.61
CA PRO A 216 -44.53 21.01 31.28
C PRO A 216 -45.19 22.04 30.29
N ALA A 217 -45.29 21.63 29.02
CA ALA A 217 -46.38 21.75 28.00
C ALA A 217 -47.27 23.01 27.72
N SER A 218 -47.72 23.07 26.44
CA SER A 218 -48.95 23.71 25.88
C SER A 218 -48.96 25.26 25.64
N THR A 219 -49.63 25.86 24.63
CA THR A 219 -50.51 25.39 23.51
C THR A 219 -50.75 26.51 22.47
N GLY A 220 -50.86 26.18 21.16
CA GLY A 220 -51.84 26.84 20.27
C GLY A 220 -51.45 28.09 19.44
N PRO A 221 -52.30 28.51 18.46
CA PRO A 221 -51.89 28.36 17.04
C PRO A 221 -52.29 29.49 16.03
N THR A 222 -51.79 29.36 14.79
CA THR A 222 -52.37 29.82 13.48
C THR A 222 -52.50 31.33 13.15
N SER A 223 -51.98 31.79 11.99
CA SER A 223 -52.76 32.41 10.86
C SER A 223 -51.94 33.03 9.70
N THR A 224 -52.41 32.79 8.45
CA THR A 224 -52.38 33.60 7.20
C THR A 224 -51.08 34.06 6.47
N GLY A 225 -51.03 33.83 5.13
CA GLY A 225 -50.14 34.48 4.13
C GLY A 225 -50.77 35.75 3.48
N PRO A 226 -50.58 36.13 2.18
CA PRO A 226 -49.95 35.41 1.03
C PRO A 226 -49.09 36.25 0.01
N ALA A 227 -48.59 35.60 -1.07
CA ALA A 227 -48.30 36.13 -2.45
C ALA A 227 -47.22 37.25 -2.66
N SER A 228 -46.67 37.57 -3.86
CA SER A 228 -46.30 36.83 -5.11
C SER A 228 -45.54 37.80 -6.08
N SER A 229 -44.92 37.27 -7.16
CA SER A 229 -44.54 37.96 -8.42
C SER A 229 -43.19 38.71 -8.55
N GLY A 230 -42.49 38.52 -9.69
CA GLY A 230 -41.45 39.45 -10.18
C GLY A 230 -40.35 38.87 -11.12
N VAL A 231 -40.60 38.81 -12.43
CA VAL A 231 -39.58 38.56 -13.49
C VAL A 231 -39.68 39.63 -14.57
N PRO A 232 -38.56 40.24 -14.98
CA PRO A 232 -38.20 40.38 -16.42
C PRO A 232 -36.66 40.31 -16.63
N SER A 233 -36.01 40.14 -17.79
CA SER A 233 -36.29 39.77 -19.19
C SER A 233 -34.92 39.83 -19.92
N GLN A 234 -34.69 39.03 -20.97
CA GLN A 234 -33.48 39.05 -21.84
C GLN A 234 -33.56 40.19 -22.88
N PRO A 235 -32.51 40.55 -23.68
CA PRO A 235 -32.16 39.83 -24.93
C PRO A 235 -30.62 39.89 -25.30
N PRO A 236 -30.10 39.83 -26.58
CA PRO A 236 -29.30 38.66 -27.03
C PRO A 236 -28.00 38.89 -27.88
N SER A 237 -27.27 37.80 -28.20
CA SER A 237 -26.28 37.61 -29.33
C SER A 237 -24.99 38.48 -29.33
N THR A 238 -23.74 38.07 -29.65
CA THR A 238 -23.06 36.96 -30.39
C THR A 238 -21.68 36.65 -29.72
N GLY A 239 -20.81 35.69 -30.08
CA GLY A 239 -20.82 34.59 -31.08
C GLY A 239 -19.39 34.23 -31.60
N LEU A 240 -19.09 32.93 -31.78
CA LEU A 240 -17.81 32.30 -32.23
C LEU A 240 -16.56 32.41 -31.31
N PRO A 241 -15.61 31.44 -31.35
CA PRO A 241 -15.77 29.99 -31.57
C PRO A 241 -15.25 29.16 -30.37
N GLN A 242 -15.84 27.98 -30.18
CA GLN A 242 -15.57 27.08 -29.06
C GLN A 242 -14.40 26.13 -29.39
N THR A 243 -13.24 26.28 -28.73
CA THR A 243 -12.16 25.28 -28.77
C THR A 243 -12.45 24.18 -27.77
N THR A 244 -12.82 23.00 -28.27
CA THR A 244 -13.17 21.83 -27.45
C THR A 244 -11.93 21.24 -26.76
N GLN A 245 -11.57 21.76 -25.58
CA GLN A 245 -10.74 21.02 -24.64
C GLN A 245 -11.58 19.90 -24.02
N SER A 246 -11.33 18.66 -24.46
CA SER A 246 -11.88 17.46 -23.83
C SER A 246 -10.83 16.86 -22.90
N GLY A 247 -10.71 17.41 -21.69
CA GLY A 247 -10.08 16.68 -20.58
C GLY A 247 -10.93 15.47 -20.22
N GLY A 248 -10.33 14.28 -20.15
CA GLY A 248 -11.06 13.02 -20.00
C GLY A 248 -10.29 11.99 -19.20
N THR A 249 -10.23 12.15 -17.88
CA THR A 249 -9.62 11.17 -16.99
C THR A 249 -10.54 9.96 -16.81
N GLY A 250 -10.08 8.79 -17.27
CA GLY A 250 -10.50 7.49 -16.76
C GLY A 250 -11.83 6.91 -17.25
N THR A 251 -11.74 5.76 -17.94
CA THR A 251 -12.82 4.77 -17.94
C THR A 251 -12.25 3.37 -17.88
N THR A 252 -12.51 2.64 -16.79
CA THR A 252 -12.43 1.18 -16.76
C THR A 252 -13.51 0.63 -17.69
N GLN A 253 -13.10 0.08 -18.84
CA GLN A 253 -14.04 -0.56 -19.75
C GLN A 253 -13.60 -2.01 -19.98
N SER A 254 -14.34 -2.92 -19.34
CA SER A 254 -14.34 -4.34 -19.69
C SER A 254 -15.08 -4.52 -21.02
N GLY A 255 -14.52 -5.32 -21.93
CA GLY A 255 -15.29 -5.94 -23.02
C GLY A 255 -15.49 -5.15 -24.32
N ALA A 256 -14.83 -4.03 -24.54
CA ALA A 256 -14.73 -3.39 -25.86
C ALA A 256 -13.27 -3.09 -26.18
N ALA A 257 -12.84 -3.32 -27.42
CA ALA A 257 -11.50 -2.94 -27.86
C ALA A 257 -11.37 -1.42 -27.77
N ARG A 258 -10.56 -0.92 -26.82
CA ARG A 258 -10.16 0.49 -26.84
C ARG A 258 -9.57 0.79 -28.21
N ALA A 259 -9.93 1.96 -28.76
CA ALA A 259 -9.14 2.53 -29.84
C ALA A 259 -7.71 2.65 -29.30
N THR A 260 -6.77 1.95 -29.93
CA THR A 260 -5.38 1.95 -29.49
C THR A 260 -4.80 3.34 -29.64
N ASP A 261 -3.89 3.72 -28.74
CA ASP A 261 -3.29 5.05 -28.76
C ASP A 261 -2.52 5.29 -30.08
N ARG A 262 -2.14 6.54 -30.36
CA ARG A 262 -1.30 6.81 -31.54
C ARG A 262 0.01 6.05 -31.39
N ARG A 263 0.37 5.23 -32.38
CA ARG A 263 1.71 4.63 -32.41
C ARG A 263 2.73 5.70 -32.81
N TYR A 264 3.67 5.96 -31.92
CA TYR A 264 4.79 6.88 -32.11
C TYR A 264 6.03 6.16 -32.63
N ALA A 265 7.04 6.91 -33.06
CA ALA A 265 8.28 6.33 -33.57
C ALA A 265 9.18 5.79 -32.46
N SER A 266 9.11 6.37 -31.26
CA SER A 266 9.90 5.98 -30.08
C SER A 266 9.08 6.09 -28.79
N CYS A 267 9.60 5.48 -27.71
CA CYS A 267 9.05 5.64 -26.37
C CYS A 267 9.14 7.09 -25.86
N GLU A 268 10.18 7.82 -26.25
CA GLU A 268 10.37 9.23 -25.86
C GLU A 268 9.23 10.12 -26.37
N GLU A 269 8.84 9.94 -27.64
CA GLU A 269 7.72 10.67 -28.25
C GLU A 269 6.37 10.29 -27.58
N ALA A 270 6.17 9.01 -27.26
CA ALA A 270 4.97 8.53 -26.56
C ALA A 270 4.85 9.08 -25.13
N VAL A 271 5.95 9.15 -24.39
CA VAL A 271 5.99 9.73 -23.04
C VAL A 271 5.86 11.26 -23.09
N ALA A 272 6.47 11.93 -24.08
CA ALA A 272 6.31 13.37 -24.27
C ALA A 272 4.88 13.77 -24.67
N ALA A 273 4.13 12.90 -25.34
CA ALA A 273 2.70 13.07 -25.62
C ALA A 273 1.80 12.77 -24.40
N GLY A 274 2.33 12.09 -23.37
CA GLY A 274 1.58 11.66 -22.18
C GLY A 274 0.86 10.31 -22.30
N ASP A 275 1.12 9.55 -23.37
CA ASP A 275 0.45 8.27 -23.65
C ASP A 275 1.18 7.05 -23.03
N GLY A 276 2.46 7.20 -22.65
CA GLY A 276 3.23 6.18 -21.89
C GLY A 276 3.24 6.43 -20.37
N PRO A 277 3.56 5.42 -19.53
CA PRO A 277 4.11 4.10 -19.86
C PRO A 277 3.05 3.00 -20.08
N TYR A 278 3.42 1.97 -20.84
CA TYR A 278 2.52 0.88 -21.25
C TYR A 278 2.73 -0.40 -20.44
N TYR A 279 1.65 -1.01 -19.94
CA TYR A 279 1.73 -2.19 -19.07
C TYR A 279 1.37 -3.49 -19.81
N ARG A 280 2.20 -4.52 -19.65
CA ARG A 280 2.00 -5.83 -20.27
C ARG A 280 0.64 -6.44 -19.94
N GLY A 281 -0.11 -6.81 -20.98
CA GLY A 281 -1.44 -7.43 -20.83
C GLY A 281 -2.57 -6.47 -20.41
N ARG A 282 -2.27 -5.19 -20.17
CA ARG A 282 -3.27 -4.13 -19.94
C ARG A 282 -3.41 -3.22 -21.16
N HIS A 283 -2.29 -2.85 -21.78
CA HIS A 283 -2.22 -1.97 -22.94
C HIS A 283 -1.79 -2.81 -24.16
N ALA A 284 -2.47 -2.66 -25.30
CA ALA A 284 -2.12 -3.35 -26.55
C ALA A 284 -0.83 -2.76 -27.16
N GLU A 285 -0.63 -1.48 -26.89
CA GLU A 285 0.50 -0.62 -27.19
C GLU A 285 1.82 -1.18 -26.64
N TYR A 286 1.77 -1.96 -25.55
CA TYR A 286 2.96 -2.65 -25.01
C TYR A 286 3.63 -3.57 -26.05
N ALA A 287 2.88 -4.11 -27.02
CA ALA A 287 3.43 -4.94 -28.09
C ALA A 287 4.16 -4.14 -29.19
N TRP A 288 4.14 -2.80 -29.14
CA TRP A 288 4.71 -1.92 -30.17
C TRP A 288 6.12 -1.43 -29.85
N TYR A 289 6.50 -1.48 -28.58
CA TYR A 289 7.75 -0.94 -28.05
C TYR A 289 8.52 -2.03 -27.29
N THR A 290 9.83 -1.90 -27.20
CA THR A 290 10.68 -2.86 -26.49
C THR A 290 10.75 -2.49 -25.02
N ASP A 291 10.29 -3.40 -24.16
CA ASP A 291 10.58 -3.43 -22.72
C ASP A 291 12.05 -3.88 -22.56
N VAL A 292 12.95 -2.93 -22.29
CA VAL A 292 14.41 -3.10 -22.29
C VAL A 292 14.89 -3.75 -20.99
N ASP A 293 14.33 -3.32 -19.86
CA ASP A 293 14.66 -3.85 -18.53
C ASP A 293 13.90 -5.15 -18.18
N ARG A 294 12.85 -5.48 -18.94
CA ARG A 294 11.97 -6.67 -18.83
C ARG A 294 11.11 -6.70 -17.57
N ASN A 295 10.81 -5.54 -16.98
CA ASN A 295 9.98 -5.45 -15.77
C ASN A 295 8.47 -5.66 -16.04
N GLY A 296 8.01 -5.65 -17.31
CA GLY A 296 6.61 -5.76 -17.69
C GLY A 296 5.93 -4.41 -18.01
N VAL A 297 6.69 -3.32 -18.09
CA VAL A 297 6.24 -1.96 -18.37
C VAL A 297 7.16 -1.35 -19.44
N ALA A 298 6.62 -1.18 -20.65
CA ALA A 298 7.34 -0.59 -21.78
C ALA A 298 7.22 0.95 -21.77
N CYS A 299 8.26 1.63 -22.24
CA CYS A 299 8.36 3.09 -22.24
C CYS A 299 8.33 3.70 -20.83
N ASN A 300 8.93 3.01 -19.85
CA ASN A 300 9.23 3.59 -18.54
C ASN A 300 10.54 4.43 -18.61
N SER A 301 10.95 5.03 -17.49
CA SER A 301 12.20 5.80 -17.38
C SER A 301 13.49 4.98 -17.63
N ALA A 302 13.45 3.64 -17.53
CA ALA A 302 14.59 2.78 -17.81
C ALA A 302 14.75 2.44 -19.31
N ASP A 303 13.64 2.46 -20.06
CA ASP A 303 13.57 2.19 -21.51
C ASP A 303 13.93 3.41 -22.38
N LEU A 304 13.95 4.62 -21.82
CA LEU A 304 14.24 5.88 -22.53
C LEU A 304 15.76 6.09 -22.79
N ARG A 305 16.43 5.11 -23.37
CA ARG A 305 17.89 5.11 -23.66
C ARG A 305 18.22 5.08 -25.15
#